data_AF-A0AAD5UR41-F1
#
_entry.id   AF-A0AAD5UR41-F1
#
_cell.length_a   1.000
_cell.length_b   1.000
_cell.length_c   1.000
_cell.angle_alpha   90.00
_cell.angle_beta   90.00
_cell.angle_gamma   90.00
#
_symmetry.space_group_name_H-M   'P 1'
#
loop_
_entity.id
_entity.type
_entity.pdbx_description
1 polymer ?
#
loop_
_entity_poly.entity_id
_entity_poly.type
_entity_poly.pdbx_seq_one_letter_code
_entity_poly.pdbx_strand_id
1 'polypeptide(L)'
;MEASSVNDVDSDVGDEVASFLYEYESLMRSAGWLFWEYKYNLGNLKTDSVNEIENDFPFDPWDEGASWYSPADDEFRETFVDPLWATQDLDPYKMENAAQTAERIHFEDDMRLTCAWAVSGRQLFDENVRSKGWQHLCRAYDHLGQARLRARVPTLFENVISNRGQAGAKKRDAKFVPLRNLARELAAKKNYPSKRNAALSIKDEVLASAKDHEINLSADQAERTITRWLDGMLFGRKQ
;
A
#
# COMPACT_ATOMS: atom_id res chain seq x y z
N MET A 1 31.67 -5.21 -18.38
CA MET A 1 30.27 -5.30 -18.83
C MET A 1 29.40 -5.31 -17.59
N GLU A 2 28.60 -4.25 -17.52
CA GLU A 2 27.67 -3.75 -16.49
C GLU A 2 27.24 -4.71 -15.37
N ALA A 3 27.74 -4.42 -14.16
CA ALA A 3 27.09 -4.80 -12.92
C ALA A 3 26.11 -3.67 -12.54
N SER A 4 24.91 -3.69 -13.11
CA SER A 4 23.80 -2.80 -12.79
C SER A 4 22.52 -3.62 -12.71
N SER A 5 21.86 -3.66 -11.54
CA SER A 5 20.41 -3.90 -11.34
C SER A 5 20.02 -4.40 -9.94
N VAL A 6 20.94 -4.51 -8.97
CA VAL A 6 20.56 -4.96 -7.61
C VAL A 6 19.99 -3.82 -6.74
N ASN A 7 20.16 -2.55 -7.13
CA ASN A 7 19.69 -1.40 -6.34
C ASN A 7 18.25 -0.96 -6.66
N ASP A 8 17.62 -1.45 -7.72
CA ASP A 8 16.32 -0.91 -8.18
C ASP A 8 15.12 -1.45 -7.37
N VAL A 9 15.29 -2.50 -6.58
CA VAL A 9 14.17 -3.06 -5.78
C VAL A 9 14.03 -2.36 -4.43
N ASP A 10 15.14 -1.80 -3.90
CA ASP A 10 15.09 -0.99 -2.68
C ASP A 10 14.59 0.44 -2.97
N SER A 11 14.69 0.94 -4.21
CA SER A 11 14.13 2.24 -4.57
C SER A 11 12.61 2.23 -4.60
N ASP A 12 11.95 1.19 -5.13
CA ASP A 12 10.48 1.15 -5.21
C ASP A 12 9.80 1.14 -3.83
N VAL A 13 10.36 0.38 -2.88
CA VAL A 13 9.85 0.39 -1.49
C VAL A 13 10.20 1.72 -0.80
N GLY A 14 11.37 2.29 -1.11
CA GLY A 14 11.75 3.62 -0.67
C GLY A 14 10.80 4.70 -1.18
N ASP A 15 10.37 4.61 -2.43
CA ASP A 15 9.49 5.57 -3.09
C ASP A 15 8.05 5.44 -2.60
N GLU A 16 7.54 4.23 -2.34
CA GLU A 16 6.22 4.03 -1.71
C GLU A 16 6.20 4.55 -0.26
N VAL A 17 7.27 4.28 0.52
CA VAL A 17 7.39 4.78 1.90
C VAL A 17 7.60 6.30 1.92
N ALA A 18 8.40 6.85 1.00
CA ALA A 18 8.61 8.29 0.88
C ALA A 18 7.33 9.00 0.41
N SER A 19 6.58 8.41 -0.52
CA SER A 19 5.26 8.89 -0.94
C SER A 19 4.27 8.89 0.23
N PHE A 20 4.23 7.82 1.02
CA PHE A 20 3.42 7.76 2.24
C PHE A 20 3.82 8.82 3.27
N LEU A 21 5.11 9.01 3.53
CA LEU A 21 5.60 10.04 4.44
C LEU A 21 5.34 11.44 3.90
N TYR A 22 5.37 11.64 2.59
CA TYR A 22 5.04 12.90 1.93
C TYR A 22 3.53 13.19 1.98
N GLU A 23 2.66 12.20 1.75
CA GLU A 23 1.22 12.31 1.96
C GLU A 23 0.90 12.62 3.43
N TYR A 24 1.59 11.96 4.36
CA TYR A 24 1.47 12.21 5.79
C TYR A 24 1.92 13.63 6.16
N GLU A 25 3.07 14.09 5.67
CA GLU A 25 3.55 15.47 5.85
C GLU A 25 2.60 16.48 5.20
N SER A 26 2.06 16.20 4.02
CA SER A 26 1.09 17.05 3.32
C SER A 26 -0.21 17.18 4.11
N LEU A 27 -0.72 16.08 4.65
CA LEU A 27 -1.90 16.07 5.52
C LEU A 27 -1.64 16.79 6.84
N MET A 28 -0.45 16.62 7.42
CA MET A 28 0.00 17.35 8.61
C MET A 28 0.24 18.83 8.31
N ARG A 29 0.57 19.20 7.07
CA ARG A 29 0.63 20.59 6.60
C ARG A 29 -0.77 21.18 6.39
N SER A 30 -1.74 20.41 5.90
CA SER A 30 -3.16 20.83 5.81
C SER A 30 -3.79 20.97 7.20
N ALA A 31 -3.46 20.08 8.14
CA ALA A 31 -3.79 20.23 9.56
C ALA A 31 -3.02 21.40 10.20
N GLY A 32 -1.77 21.62 9.79
CA GLY A 32 -0.96 22.79 10.11
C GLY A 32 -1.50 24.09 9.52
N TRP A 33 -2.27 24.02 8.44
CA TRP A 33 -2.97 25.14 7.81
C TRP A 33 -4.22 25.49 8.63
N LEU A 34 -5.00 24.51 9.07
CA LEU A 34 -6.05 24.71 10.09
C LEU A 34 -5.46 25.29 11.41
N PHE A 35 -4.24 24.90 11.77
CA PHE A 35 -3.48 25.44 12.90
C PHE A 35 -3.02 26.90 12.66
N TRP A 36 -2.64 27.27 11.44
CA TRP A 36 -2.26 28.63 11.04
C TRP A 36 -3.48 29.56 10.98
N GLU A 37 -4.58 29.11 10.39
CA GLU A 37 -5.86 29.82 10.28
C GLU A 37 -6.47 30.08 11.68
N TYR A 38 -6.32 29.13 12.61
CA TYR A 38 -6.71 29.31 14.00
C TYR A 38 -5.80 30.29 14.77
N LYS A 39 -4.47 30.27 14.54
CA LYS A 39 -3.54 31.27 15.10
C LYS A 39 -3.78 32.67 14.55
N TYR A 40 -4.12 32.77 13.26
CA TYR A 40 -4.48 34.02 12.59
C TYR A 40 -5.77 34.60 13.18
N ASN A 41 -6.77 33.76 13.42
CA ASN A 41 -8.01 34.15 14.10
C ASN A 41 -7.85 34.48 15.59
N LEU A 42 -6.87 33.89 16.29
CA LEU A 42 -6.49 34.30 17.66
C LEU A 42 -5.65 35.58 17.70
N GLY A 43 -4.90 35.89 16.64
CA GLY A 43 -4.09 37.10 16.48
C GLY A 43 -4.90 38.36 16.17
N ASN A 44 -6.15 38.22 15.74
CA ASN A 44 -7.04 39.35 15.41
C ASN A 44 -7.82 39.92 16.61
N LEU A 45 -7.52 39.50 17.83
CA LEU A 45 -7.93 40.23 19.03
C LEU A 45 -6.95 41.39 19.29
N LYS A 46 -7.20 42.48 18.54
CA LYS A 46 -6.63 43.85 18.62
C LYS A 46 -5.33 44.12 17.85
N THR A 47 -5.45 44.43 16.56
CA THR A 47 -4.79 45.61 15.97
C THR A 47 -5.62 46.13 14.79
N ASP A 48 -6.02 47.41 14.85
CA ASP A 48 -6.97 48.07 13.94
C ASP A 48 -6.43 48.33 12.51
N SER A 49 -5.70 47.40 11.87
CA SER A 49 -5.09 47.69 10.55
C SER A 49 -4.96 46.55 9.53
N VAL A 50 -5.72 45.45 9.64
CA VAL A 50 -5.65 44.34 8.66
C VAL A 50 -6.99 44.10 7.95
N ASN A 51 -7.55 45.15 7.33
CA ASN A 51 -8.78 45.06 6.53
C ASN A 51 -8.52 44.86 5.02
N GLU A 52 -7.31 44.49 4.59
CA GLU A 52 -6.97 44.36 3.17
C GLU A 52 -6.57 42.93 2.73
N ILE A 53 -6.74 41.90 3.58
CA ILE A 53 -6.44 40.49 3.22
C ILE A 53 -7.67 39.58 3.48
N GLU A 54 -8.89 40.08 3.26
CA GLU A 54 -10.12 39.34 3.56
C GLU A 54 -10.85 38.73 2.34
N ASN A 55 -10.38 38.91 1.10
CA ASN A 55 -11.24 38.58 -0.07
C ASN A 55 -10.67 37.63 -1.14
N ASP A 56 -9.55 36.93 -0.94
CA ASP A 56 -8.91 36.14 -2.02
C ASP A 56 -8.68 34.64 -1.75
N PHE A 57 -9.36 34.02 -0.77
CA PHE A 57 -9.37 32.55 -0.65
C PHE A 57 -10.77 31.98 -0.98
N PRO A 58 -10.92 31.26 -2.10
CA PRO A 58 -12.23 30.85 -2.64
C PRO A 58 -12.80 29.57 -2.00
N PHE A 59 -12.46 29.26 -0.76
CA PHE A 59 -12.74 27.95 -0.18
C PHE A 59 -13.45 28.06 1.17
N ASP A 60 -14.79 27.97 1.13
CA ASP A 60 -15.58 27.60 2.29
C ASP A 60 -15.80 26.07 2.24
N PRO A 61 -15.13 25.28 3.11
CA PRO A 61 -15.28 23.82 3.13
C PRO A 61 -16.69 23.35 3.53
N TRP A 62 -17.59 24.27 3.88
CA TRP A 62 -18.96 24.00 4.30
C TRP A 62 -20.01 24.63 3.37
N ASP A 63 -19.62 25.11 2.18
CA ASP A 63 -20.58 25.59 1.18
C ASP A 63 -21.51 24.45 0.72
N GLU A 64 -22.73 24.42 1.28
CA GLU A 64 -23.77 23.44 1.00
C GLU A 64 -24.23 23.45 -0.48
N GLY A 65 -23.87 24.49 -1.25
CA GLY A 65 -24.17 24.58 -2.69
C GLY A 65 -23.19 23.80 -3.58
N ALA A 66 -22.12 23.27 -3.01
CA ALA A 66 -20.99 22.73 -3.74
C ALA A 66 -21.10 21.19 -3.84
N SER A 67 -21.53 20.70 -5.02
CA SER A 67 -21.78 19.29 -5.38
C SER A 67 -20.48 18.46 -5.49
N TRP A 68 -19.71 18.39 -4.41
CA TRP A 68 -18.48 17.59 -4.34
C TRP A 68 -18.65 16.29 -3.56
N TYR A 69 -19.82 16.03 -3.00
CA TYR A 69 -20.13 14.77 -2.34
C TYR A 69 -20.04 13.64 -3.36
N SER A 70 -19.07 12.75 -3.15
CA SER A 70 -18.98 11.51 -3.88
C SER A 70 -19.95 10.49 -3.28
N PRO A 71 -20.42 9.50 -4.05
CA PRO A 71 -21.24 8.41 -3.51
C PRO A 71 -20.57 7.67 -2.33
N ALA A 72 -19.24 7.70 -2.25
CA ALA A 72 -18.50 7.13 -1.13
C ALA A 72 -18.64 7.96 0.17
N ASP A 73 -18.87 9.27 0.05
CA ASP A 73 -19.13 10.16 1.19
C ASP A 73 -20.53 9.92 1.77
N ASP A 74 -21.52 9.64 0.90
CA ASP A 74 -22.87 9.24 1.32
C ASP A 74 -22.84 7.89 2.05
N GLU A 75 -22.17 6.89 1.48
CA GLU A 75 -22.01 5.57 2.11
C GLU A 75 -21.28 5.68 3.46
N PHE A 76 -20.21 6.47 3.54
CA PHE A 76 -19.49 6.71 4.79
C PHE A 76 -20.38 7.37 5.84
N ARG A 77 -21.13 8.40 5.43
CA ARG A 77 -22.04 9.13 6.31
C ARG A 77 -23.14 8.22 6.84
N GLU A 78 -23.82 7.48 5.97
CA GLU A 78 -24.90 6.56 6.35
C GLU A 78 -24.41 5.40 7.23
N THR A 79 -23.19 4.90 6.98
CA THR A 79 -22.64 3.74 7.70
C THR A 79 -22.04 4.11 9.05
N PHE A 80 -21.38 5.27 9.15
CA PHE A 80 -20.61 5.64 10.33
C PHE A 80 -21.17 6.86 11.06
N VAL A 81 -21.48 7.94 10.35
CA VAL A 81 -21.78 9.24 10.97
C VAL A 81 -23.23 9.32 11.47
N ASP A 82 -24.19 8.98 10.61
CA ASP A 82 -25.62 9.09 10.94
C ASP A 82 -26.04 8.14 12.09
N PRO A 83 -25.57 6.87 12.16
CA PRO A 83 -25.87 6.00 13.29
C PRO A 83 -25.29 6.53 14.61
N LEU A 84 -24.10 7.13 14.55
CA LEU A 84 -23.45 7.75 15.69
C LEU A 84 -24.19 9.01 16.17
N TRP A 85 -24.71 9.82 15.25
CA TRP A 85 -25.57 10.96 15.58
C TRP A 85 -26.92 10.54 16.17
N ALA A 86 -27.48 9.42 15.69
CA ALA A 86 -28.78 8.93 16.12
C ALA A 86 -28.81 8.38 17.55
N THR A 87 -27.68 7.87 18.07
CA THR A 87 -27.65 7.17 19.37
C THR A 87 -27.68 8.09 20.59
N GLN A 88 -27.44 9.41 20.45
CA GLN A 88 -27.36 10.42 21.52
C GLN A 88 -26.41 10.13 22.71
N ASP A 89 -25.90 8.90 22.88
CA ASP A 89 -24.87 8.49 23.86
C ASP A 89 -23.52 8.38 23.15
N LEU A 90 -23.12 9.47 22.51
CA LEU A 90 -21.84 9.57 21.81
C LEU A 90 -20.78 10.10 22.77
N ASP A 91 -20.29 9.21 23.64
CA ASP A 91 -19.18 9.51 24.55
C ASP A 91 -17.87 8.94 23.98
N PRO A 92 -17.02 9.77 23.35
CA PRO A 92 -15.79 9.30 22.75
C PRO A 92 -14.80 8.73 23.79
N TYR A 93 -14.89 9.15 25.07
CA TYR A 93 -14.07 8.59 26.13
C TYR A 93 -14.50 7.16 26.49
N LYS A 94 -15.81 6.88 26.56
CA LYS A 94 -16.30 5.50 26.78
C LYS A 94 -15.88 4.59 25.63
N MET A 95 -16.04 5.06 24.40
CA MET A 95 -15.65 4.30 23.21
C MET A 95 -14.15 4.00 23.19
N GLU A 96 -13.33 5.00 23.52
CA GLU A 96 -11.86 4.84 23.55
C GLU A 96 -11.44 3.84 24.63
N ASN A 97 -12.03 3.93 25.82
CA ASN A 97 -11.78 2.97 26.89
C ASN A 97 -12.19 1.55 26.48
N ALA A 98 -13.35 1.39 25.83
CA ALA A 98 -13.79 0.08 25.34
C ALA A 98 -12.81 -0.49 24.30
N ALA A 99 -12.35 0.33 23.36
CA ALA A 99 -11.35 -0.08 22.36
C ALA A 99 -10.01 -0.46 23.00
N GLN A 100 -9.54 0.29 24.01
CA GLN A 100 -8.30 -0.05 24.73
C GLN A 100 -8.38 -1.38 25.49
N THR A 101 -9.58 -1.77 25.94
CA THR A 101 -9.80 -3.06 26.61
C THR A 101 -10.03 -4.23 25.65
N ALA A 102 -10.22 -3.96 24.36
CA ALA A 102 -10.44 -5.00 23.37
C ALA A 102 -9.14 -5.78 23.10
N GLU A 103 -9.24 -7.10 22.98
CA GLU A 103 -8.09 -7.96 22.63
C GLU A 103 -7.56 -7.65 21.22
N ARG A 104 -8.43 -7.17 20.33
CA ARG A 104 -8.11 -6.67 18.99
C ARG A 104 -8.94 -5.43 18.70
N ILE A 105 -8.26 -4.39 18.22
CA ILE A 105 -8.88 -3.17 17.71
C ILE A 105 -9.02 -3.33 16.20
N HIS A 106 -10.25 -3.28 15.71
CA HIS A 106 -10.54 -3.36 14.29
C HIS A 106 -10.48 -1.98 13.63
N PHE A 107 -10.25 -1.95 12.31
CA PHE A 107 -10.25 -0.71 11.53
C PHE A 107 -11.56 0.08 11.72
N GLU A 108 -12.69 -0.62 11.78
CA GLU A 108 -14.00 -0.03 11.99
C GLU A 108 -14.11 0.66 13.36
N ASP A 109 -13.40 0.17 14.39
CA ASP A 109 -13.40 0.77 15.72
C ASP A 109 -12.67 2.12 15.73
N ASP A 110 -11.52 2.21 15.06
CA ASP A 110 -10.79 3.48 14.91
C ASP A 110 -11.57 4.50 14.08
N MET A 111 -12.26 4.04 13.02
CA MET A 111 -13.11 4.93 12.20
C MET A 111 -14.29 5.45 13.02
N ARG A 112 -14.92 4.61 13.85
CA ARG A 112 -15.96 5.04 14.79
C ARG A 112 -15.43 6.01 15.83
N LEU A 113 -14.24 5.76 16.40
CA LEU A 113 -13.59 6.67 17.35
C LEU A 113 -13.26 8.02 16.72
N THR A 114 -12.72 7.99 15.50
CA THR A 114 -12.45 9.20 14.70
C THR A 114 -13.71 10.05 14.57
N CYS A 115 -14.81 9.43 14.13
CA CYS A 115 -16.09 10.12 13.99
C CYS A 115 -16.60 10.64 15.34
N ALA A 116 -16.51 9.83 16.40
CA ALA A 116 -17.00 10.22 17.72
C ALA A 116 -16.24 11.43 18.28
N TRP A 117 -14.91 11.43 18.20
CA TRP A 117 -14.07 12.55 18.60
C TRP A 117 -14.32 13.80 17.74
N ALA A 118 -14.52 13.65 16.43
CA ALA A 118 -14.79 14.77 15.54
C ALA A 118 -16.14 15.44 15.84
N VAL A 119 -17.20 14.64 16.02
CA VAL A 119 -18.54 15.14 16.36
C VAL A 119 -18.55 15.82 17.72
N SER A 120 -17.96 15.20 18.75
CA SER A 120 -17.87 15.80 20.09
C SER A 120 -17.02 17.08 20.08
N GLY A 121 -15.93 17.09 19.31
CA GLY A 121 -15.12 18.28 19.08
C GLY A 121 -15.94 19.43 18.50
N ARG A 122 -16.78 19.16 17.49
CA ARG A 122 -17.66 20.17 16.88
C ARG A 122 -18.68 20.71 17.88
N GLN A 123 -19.35 19.85 18.63
CA GLN A 123 -20.31 20.26 19.67
C GLN A 123 -19.65 21.21 20.69
N LEU A 124 -18.43 20.90 21.13
CA LEU A 124 -17.67 21.75 22.06
C LEU A 124 -17.29 23.12 21.46
N PHE A 125 -17.10 23.21 20.14
CA PHE A 125 -16.91 24.49 19.47
C PHE A 125 -18.21 25.30 19.45
N ASP A 126 -19.34 24.66 19.14
CA ASP A 126 -20.66 25.30 19.12
C ASP A 126 -21.05 25.82 20.53
N GLU A 127 -20.61 25.12 21.59
CA GLU A 127 -20.76 25.54 23.00
C GLU A 127 -19.70 26.58 23.46
N ASN A 128 -18.84 27.06 22.56
CA ASN A 128 -17.74 28.00 22.82
C ASN A 128 -16.67 27.48 23.83
N VAL A 129 -16.55 26.16 24.00
CA VAL A 129 -15.50 25.50 24.82
C VAL A 129 -14.31 25.10 23.94
N ARG A 130 -13.73 26.08 23.23
CA ARG A 130 -12.79 25.89 22.12
C ARG A 130 -11.56 25.03 22.44
N SER A 131 -10.97 25.22 23.63
CA SER A 131 -9.76 24.47 24.00
C SER A 131 -10.00 22.97 24.12
N LYS A 132 -11.19 22.54 24.57
CA LYS A 132 -11.54 21.12 24.63
C LYS A 132 -11.93 20.59 23.25
N GLY A 133 -12.66 21.38 22.46
CA GLY A 133 -12.97 21.04 21.08
C GLY A 133 -11.71 20.75 20.26
N TRP A 134 -10.65 21.53 20.46
CA TRP A 134 -9.35 21.29 19.82
C TRP A 134 -8.71 19.96 20.23
N GLN A 135 -8.70 19.64 21.53
CA GLN A 135 -8.16 18.37 22.01
C GLN A 135 -8.90 17.18 21.38
N HIS A 136 -10.20 17.30 21.21
CA HIS A 136 -11.04 16.28 20.58
C HIS A 136 -10.71 16.12 19.09
N LEU A 137 -10.55 17.20 18.35
CA LEU A 137 -10.12 17.13 16.94
C LEU A 137 -8.73 16.47 16.81
N CYS A 138 -7.76 16.84 17.64
CA CYS A 138 -6.45 16.19 17.64
C CYS A 138 -6.56 14.67 17.86
N ARG A 139 -7.43 14.23 18.79
CA ARG A 139 -7.69 12.81 19.00
C ARG A 139 -8.37 12.14 17.81
N ALA A 140 -9.31 12.81 17.16
CA ALA A 140 -9.92 12.30 15.93
C ALA A 140 -8.85 12.03 14.85
N TYR A 141 -7.93 12.97 14.65
CA TYR A 141 -6.83 12.80 13.68
C TYR A 141 -5.88 11.66 14.05
N ASP A 142 -5.56 11.50 15.33
CA ASP A 142 -4.73 10.38 15.79
C ASP A 142 -5.37 9.03 15.42
N HIS A 143 -6.63 8.83 15.81
CA HIS A 143 -7.37 7.61 15.48
C HIS A 143 -7.53 7.39 13.98
N LEU A 144 -7.73 8.45 13.18
CA LEU A 144 -7.77 8.35 11.72
C LEU A 144 -6.43 7.86 11.14
N GLY A 145 -5.32 8.38 11.68
CA GLY A 145 -3.97 7.93 11.32
C GLY A 145 -3.78 6.46 11.63
N GLN A 146 -4.22 6.00 12.80
CA GLN A 146 -4.14 4.60 13.19
C GLN A 146 -5.02 3.70 12.30
N ALA A 147 -6.26 4.12 11.98
CA ALA A 147 -7.16 3.40 11.07
C ALA A 147 -6.49 3.17 9.70
N ARG A 148 -5.89 4.23 9.13
CA ARG A 148 -5.18 4.16 7.84
C ARG A 148 -3.98 3.22 7.90
N LEU A 149 -3.20 3.28 8.98
CA LEU A 149 -2.09 2.36 9.17
C LEU A 149 -2.59 0.91 9.22
N ARG A 150 -3.64 0.61 10.00
CA ARG A 150 -4.21 -0.74 10.08
C ARG A 150 -4.74 -1.24 8.74
N ALA A 151 -5.33 -0.37 7.92
CA ALA A 151 -5.83 -0.72 6.59
C ALA A 151 -4.69 -1.00 5.59
N ARG A 152 -3.60 -0.21 5.62
CA ARG A 152 -2.54 -0.27 4.58
C ARG A 152 -1.36 -1.19 4.94
N VAL A 153 -0.97 -1.26 6.21
CA VAL A 153 0.24 -1.99 6.65
C VAL A 153 0.21 -3.47 6.28
N PRO A 154 -0.89 -4.23 6.43
CA PRO A 154 -0.93 -5.63 6.04
C PRO A 154 -0.61 -5.83 4.55
N THR A 155 -1.26 -5.05 3.68
CA THR A 155 -1.03 -5.09 2.24
C THR A 155 0.40 -4.71 1.87
N LEU A 156 0.95 -3.66 2.49
CA LEU A 156 2.35 -3.27 2.29
C LEU A 156 3.31 -4.38 2.70
N PHE A 157 3.06 -5.04 3.83
CA PHE A 157 3.89 -6.13 4.31
C PHE A 157 3.83 -7.36 3.38
N GLU A 158 2.64 -7.72 2.91
CA GLU A 158 2.44 -8.79 1.91
C GLU A 158 3.19 -8.48 0.61
N ASN A 159 3.11 -7.24 0.14
CA ASN A 159 3.82 -6.79 -1.06
C ASN A 159 5.35 -6.90 -0.88
N VAL A 160 5.88 -6.46 0.27
CA VAL A 160 7.31 -6.55 0.57
C VAL A 160 7.77 -8.02 0.61
N ILE A 161 7.01 -8.91 1.25
CA ILE A 161 7.33 -10.35 1.28
C ILE A 161 7.28 -10.94 -0.13
N SER A 162 6.24 -10.62 -0.90
CA SER A 162 6.07 -11.09 -2.27
C SER A 162 7.25 -10.65 -3.15
N ASN A 163 7.61 -9.36 -3.10
CA ASN A 163 8.71 -8.79 -3.87
C ASN A 163 10.06 -9.44 -3.51
N ARG A 164 10.33 -9.65 -2.21
CA ARG A 164 11.53 -10.39 -1.76
C ARG A 164 11.52 -11.84 -2.25
N GLY A 165 10.37 -12.51 -2.21
CA GLY A 165 10.19 -13.86 -2.73
C GLY A 165 10.47 -13.94 -4.23
N GLN A 166 9.95 -12.98 -5.00
CA GLN A 166 10.17 -12.87 -6.44
C GLN A 166 11.64 -12.59 -6.78
N ALA A 167 12.29 -11.66 -6.07
CA ALA A 167 13.72 -11.37 -6.26
C ALA A 167 14.58 -12.62 -6.00
N GLY A 168 14.30 -13.34 -4.91
CA GLY A 168 14.95 -14.62 -4.61
C GLY A 168 14.69 -15.70 -5.66
N ALA A 169 13.47 -15.78 -6.19
CA ALA A 169 13.12 -16.69 -7.28
C ALA A 169 13.86 -16.34 -8.58
N LYS A 170 13.88 -15.06 -8.98
CA LYS A 170 14.61 -14.58 -10.17
C LYS A 170 16.11 -14.90 -10.07
N LYS A 171 16.74 -14.65 -8.91
CA LYS A 171 18.16 -14.95 -8.68
C LYS A 171 18.47 -16.46 -8.76
N ARG A 172 17.55 -17.31 -8.30
CA ARG A 172 17.69 -18.77 -8.44
C ARG A 172 17.50 -19.22 -9.89
N ASP A 173 16.51 -18.66 -10.60
CA ASP A 173 16.25 -18.99 -12.01
C ASP A 173 17.42 -18.56 -12.92
N ALA A 174 18.03 -17.41 -12.64
CA ALA A 174 19.18 -16.89 -13.39
C ALA A 174 20.35 -17.89 -13.45
N LYS A 175 20.56 -18.70 -12.39
CA LYS A 175 21.59 -19.74 -12.37
C LYS A 175 21.37 -20.82 -13.44
N PHE A 176 20.12 -21.08 -13.81
CA PHE A 176 19.77 -22.11 -14.80
C PHE A 176 19.79 -21.57 -16.24
N VAL A 177 20.02 -20.28 -16.46
CA VAL A 177 20.05 -19.68 -17.81
C VAL A 177 21.07 -20.36 -18.74
N PRO A 178 22.32 -20.66 -18.32
CA PRO A 178 23.28 -21.36 -19.17
C PRO A 178 22.77 -22.74 -19.61
N LEU A 179 22.20 -23.51 -18.68
CA LEU A 179 21.64 -24.85 -18.97
C LEU A 179 20.41 -24.78 -19.87
N ARG A 180 19.56 -23.75 -19.69
CA ARG A 180 18.40 -23.49 -20.55
C ARG A 180 18.84 -23.20 -21.99
N ASN A 181 19.87 -22.38 -22.16
CA ASN A 181 20.43 -22.06 -23.47
C ASN A 181 21.05 -23.30 -24.12
N LEU A 182 21.84 -24.07 -23.38
CA LEU A 182 22.41 -25.34 -23.85
C LEU A 182 21.33 -26.33 -24.27
N ALA A 183 20.29 -26.52 -23.44
CA ALA A 183 19.19 -27.42 -23.76
C ALA A 183 18.47 -27.02 -25.06
N ARG A 184 18.24 -25.72 -25.28
CA ARG A 184 17.65 -25.20 -26.52
C ARG A 184 18.57 -25.40 -27.72
N GLU A 185 19.87 -25.20 -27.56
CA GLU A 185 20.86 -25.44 -28.62
C GLU A 185 20.92 -26.92 -29.02
N LEU A 186 21.00 -27.83 -28.04
CA LEU A 186 21.00 -29.28 -28.26
C LEU A 186 19.69 -29.74 -28.92
N ALA A 187 18.55 -29.20 -28.47
CA ALA A 187 17.25 -29.49 -29.05
C ALA A 187 17.13 -28.98 -30.50
N ALA A 188 17.79 -27.89 -30.87
CA ALA A 188 17.79 -27.34 -32.23
C ALA A 188 18.71 -28.11 -33.19
N LYS A 189 19.78 -28.74 -32.69
CA LYS A 189 20.74 -29.50 -33.50
C LYS A 189 20.17 -30.76 -34.15
N LYS A 190 19.10 -31.33 -33.59
CA LYS A 190 18.46 -32.56 -34.08
C LYS A 190 16.96 -32.37 -34.24
N ASN A 191 16.37 -32.96 -35.26
CA ASN A 191 14.92 -32.94 -35.45
C ASN A 191 14.26 -33.98 -34.56
N TYR A 192 13.69 -33.53 -33.43
CA TYR A 192 12.94 -34.40 -32.53
C TYR A 192 11.43 -34.40 -32.86
N PRO A 193 10.76 -35.56 -32.76
CA PRO A 193 9.33 -35.66 -33.05
C PRO A 193 8.45 -35.01 -31.98
N SER A 194 8.95 -34.88 -30.75
CA SER A 194 8.24 -34.21 -29.67
C SER A 194 9.21 -33.59 -28.67
N LYS A 195 8.70 -32.59 -27.96
CA LYS A 195 9.40 -31.88 -26.88
C LYS A 195 9.90 -32.83 -25.77
N ARG A 196 9.07 -33.78 -25.37
CA ARG A 196 9.42 -34.78 -24.35
C ARG A 196 10.55 -35.70 -24.84
N ASN A 197 10.51 -36.11 -26.11
CA ASN A 197 11.56 -36.94 -26.69
C ASN A 197 12.89 -36.18 -26.79
N ALA A 198 12.84 -34.89 -27.16
CA ALA A 198 14.02 -34.01 -27.12
C ALA A 198 14.60 -33.94 -25.71
N ALA A 199 13.77 -33.64 -24.70
CA ALA A 199 14.19 -33.54 -23.31
C ALA A 199 14.84 -34.85 -22.79
N LEU A 200 14.27 -36.01 -23.10
CA LEU A 200 14.85 -37.31 -22.74
C LEU A 200 16.19 -37.55 -23.42
N SER A 201 16.30 -37.22 -24.71
CA SER A 201 17.50 -37.47 -25.51
C SER A 201 18.69 -36.59 -25.12
N ILE A 202 18.44 -35.35 -24.67
CA ILE A 202 19.49 -34.39 -24.29
C ILE A 202 19.75 -34.37 -22.78
N LYS A 203 18.99 -35.15 -22.00
CA LYS A 203 19.01 -35.14 -20.52
C LYS A 203 20.41 -35.33 -19.96
N ASP A 204 21.11 -36.35 -20.44
CA ASP A 204 22.42 -36.75 -19.87
C ASP A 204 23.50 -35.70 -20.18
N GLU A 205 23.45 -35.07 -21.36
CA GLU A 205 24.34 -33.96 -21.72
C GLU A 205 24.09 -32.72 -20.86
N VAL A 206 22.81 -32.37 -20.61
CA VAL A 206 22.44 -31.25 -19.74
C VAL A 206 22.83 -31.50 -18.29
N LEU A 207 22.70 -32.74 -17.79
CA LEU A 207 23.12 -33.13 -16.44
C LEU A 207 24.65 -33.08 -16.28
N ALA A 208 25.41 -33.48 -17.30
CA ALA A 208 26.86 -33.35 -17.30
C ALA A 208 27.28 -31.87 -17.19
N SER A 209 26.70 -31.00 -18.02
CA SER A 209 26.97 -29.55 -17.96
C SER A 209 26.50 -28.92 -16.64
N ALA A 210 25.41 -29.40 -16.05
CA ALA A 210 24.95 -28.93 -14.74
C ALA A 210 26.01 -29.19 -13.65
N LYS A 211 26.68 -30.35 -13.71
CA LYS A 211 27.78 -30.68 -12.79
C LYS A 211 28.98 -29.74 -12.99
N ASP A 212 29.33 -29.44 -14.24
CA ASP A 212 30.44 -28.52 -14.57
C ASP A 212 30.18 -27.08 -14.09
N HIS A 213 28.90 -26.67 -14.06
CA HIS A 213 28.48 -25.37 -13.55
C HIS A 213 28.16 -25.36 -12.05
N GLU A 214 28.39 -26.46 -11.32
CA GLU A 214 28.05 -26.61 -9.89
C GLU A 214 26.55 -26.38 -9.59
N ILE A 215 25.68 -26.69 -10.55
CA ILE A 215 24.22 -26.56 -10.44
C ILE A 215 23.65 -27.91 -10.03
N ASN A 216 23.02 -27.96 -8.86
CA ASN A 216 22.30 -29.15 -8.40
C ASN A 216 21.01 -29.34 -9.22
N LEU A 217 21.03 -30.28 -10.15
CA LEU A 217 19.86 -30.73 -10.92
C LEU A 217 19.67 -32.24 -10.71
N SER A 218 18.55 -32.64 -10.10
CA SER A 218 18.25 -34.06 -9.88
C SER A 218 17.92 -34.76 -11.20
N ALA A 219 18.48 -35.96 -11.41
CA ALA A 219 18.22 -36.77 -12.60
C ALA A 219 16.73 -37.11 -12.78
N ASP A 220 16.01 -37.34 -11.68
CA ASP A 220 14.58 -37.65 -11.68
C ASP A 220 13.72 -36.45 -12.08
N GLN A 221 14.22 -35.24 -11.84
CA GLN A 221 13.52 -33.99 -12.15
C GLN A 221 13.96 -33.38 -13.49
N ALA A 222 15.13 -33.78 -14.00
CA ALA A 222 15.75 -33.19 -15.18
C ALA A 222 14.84 -33.24 -16.42
N GLU A 223 14.19 -34.38 -16.70
CA GLU A 223 13.28 -34.52 -17.85
C GLU A 223 12.17 -33.45 -17.82
N ARG A 224 11.51 -33.28 -16.68
CA ARG A 224 10.39 -32.34 -16.52
C ARG A 224 10.87 -30.89 -16.63
N THR A 225 12.01 -30.58 -16.01
CA THR A 225 12.60 -29.23 -16.02
C THR A 225 13.07 -28.85 -17.43
N ILE A 226 13.81 -29.73 -18.11
CA ILE A 226 14.25 -29.52 -19.49
C ILE A 226 13.05 -29.38 -20.41
N THR A 227 12.01 -30.21 -20.23
CA THR A 227 10.75 -30.02 -20.95
C THR A 227 10.27 -28.58 -20.75
N ARG A 228 10.06 -28.07 -19.54
CA ARG A 228 9.63 -26.66 -19.36
C ARG A 228 10.53 -25.63 -20.05
N TRP A 229 11.85 -25.82 -20.06
CA TRP A 229 12.78 -24.92 -20.74
C TRP A 229 12.64 -24.88 -22.28
N LEU A 230 12.17 -25.97 -22.87
CA LEU A 230 11.91 -26.08 -24.31
C LEU A 230 10.53 -25.52 -24.71
N ASP A 231 9.76 -24.91 -23.80
CA ASP A 231 8.52 -24.22 -24.17
C ASP A 231 8.78 -23.11 -25.19
N GLY A 232 7.91 -23.03 -26.20
CA GLY A 232 8.03 -22.11 -27.33
C GLY A 232 8.87 -22.61 -28.51
N MET A 233 9.58 -23.73 -28.40
CA MET A 233 10.29 -24.33 -29.53
C MET A 233 9.34 -25.15 -30.42
N LEU A 234 9.58 -25.13 -31.74
CA LEU A 234 8.85 -25.94 -32.70
C LEU A 234 9.47 -27.34 -32.76
N PHE A 235 8.65 -28.36 -32.51
CA PHE A 235 9.01 -29.78 -32.66
C PHE A 235 8.12 -30.40 -33.73
N GLY A 236 8.67 -31.39 -34.46
CA GLY A 236 8.04 -32.15 -35.55
C GLY A 236 6.69 -31.62 -36.06
N ARG A 237 6.70 -30.81 -37.13
CA ARG A 237 5.48 -30.66 -37.94
C ARG A 237 5.16 -32.05 -38.49
N LYS A 238 3.92 -32.53 -38.28
CA LYS A 238 3.35 -33.55 -39.16
C LYS A 238 3.41 -32.97 -40.57
N GLN A 239 4.36 -33.45 -41.38
CA GLN A 239 4.23 -33.40 -42.83
C GLN A 239 3.19 -34.44 -43.24
#